data_AF-A0A0G2GE25-F1
#
_entry.id   AF-A0A0G2GE25-F1
#
_cell.length_a   1.000
_cell.length_b   1.000
_cell.length_c   1.000
_cell.angle_alpha   90.00
_cell.angle_beta   90.00
_cell.angle_gamma   90.00
#
_symmetry.space_group_name_H-M   'P 1'
#
loop_
_entity.id
_entity.type
_entity.pdbx_description
1 polymer ?
#
loop_
_entity_poly.entity_id
_entity_poly.type
_entity_poly.pdbx_seq_one_letter_code
_entity_poly.pdbx_strand_id
1 'polypeptide(L)'
;MDPPLFSILTPNAMLGYGYRQDHFWYGVETYRPRAIIVDSGSTDGGPYKLGMNKMTCGREAYIRDLAPMLEACFYRKITVMIGSAGGDGSNSHVGDMVAIVQEIADRKCLSLKVATIKENISRDFIKKRIRDAAHTLYEKTRPDRLPGPGGILVLDGATYEQLEDEKTVRVTGAAFVPSSIYQIKLEGVKKLGYRTIFIGGIRDPILISQIDDYLDRVRQYSKGLFPDLDESEHCRLIYHVYGRNAVMGPLEPESLTHHELGIMGEVVAETQERSHTIANNVRTSLLHMPYDGQLATTGNFASPLSPHEQAAGGVFKFSVYHLIDLDKGEELKLFPVTTCHIDSGGEAEAEPLRLTEEELEAFRTTKPVPIEKKQVSSEAVPMMAIAKVVRSKNSGPFELTLDIMFDDRPSFERVKSADLLTNDTIKRLYQVGDADILVNIIGSGRRKDLGTLRIGQEAEAESEKDGATSNGAQPRRSPWDEGKCHDSADQQDCSDH
;
A
#
# COMPACT_ATOMS: atom_id res chain seq x y z
N MET A 1 6.58 -37.17 6.10
CA MET A 1 6.25 -36.02 6.96
C MET A 1 4.93 -36.32 7.62
N ASP A 2 4.81 -36.10 8.93
CA ASP A 2 3.51 -36.15 9.57
C ASP A 2 2.58 -35.09 8.95
N PRO A 3 1.29 -35.40 8.76
CA PRO A 3 0.35 -34.42 8.24
C PRO A 3 0.33 -33.18 9.14
N PRO A 4 0.29 -31.97 8.57
CA PRO A 4 0.28 -30.75 9.36
C PRO A 4 -0.93 -30.73 10.28
N LEU A 5 -0.74 -30.25 11.52
CA LEU A 5 -1.80 -30.10 12.51
C LEU A 5 -2.95 -29.20 11.99
N PHE A 6 -2.63 -28.26 11.10
CA PHE A 6 -3.57 -27.37 10.45
C PHE A 6 -3.06 -26.97 9.07
N SER A 7 -3.94 -26.94 8.06
CA SER A 7 -3.62 -26.52 6.69
C SER A 7 -4.57 -25.41 6.24
N ILE A 8 -3.99 -24.41 5.56
CA ILE A 8 -4.70 -23.25 5.02
C ILE A 8 -4.45 -23.19 3.52
N LEU A 9 -5.47 -22.83 2.76
CA LEU A 9 -5.34 -22.43 1.36
C LEU A 9 -5.64 -20.93 1.21
N THR A 10 -4.71 -20.20 0.61
CA THR A 10 -4.90 -18.77 0.29
C THR A 10 -4.80 -18.61 -1.23
N PRO A 11 -5.94 -18.54 -1.95
CA PRO A 11 -5.95 -18.50 -3.40
C PRO A 11 -5.43 -17.19 -3.99
N ASN A 12 -5.53 -16.09 -3.22
CA ASN A 12 -5.01 -14.78 -3.57
C ASN A 12 -4.73 -13.99 -2.28
N ALA A 13 -3.83 -13.02 -2.35
CA ALA A 13 -3.56 -12.04 -1.30
C ALA A 13 -4.63 -10.94 -1.21
N MET A 14 -5.40 -10.69 -2.29
CA MET A 14 -6.47 -9.69 -2.31
C MET A 14 -7.70 -10.20 -3.06
N LEU A 15 -8.84 -10.31 -2.37
CA LEU A 15 -10.09 -10.74 -2.96
C LEU A 15 -10.55 -9.76 -4.06
N GLY A 16 -10.97 -10.31 -5.20
CA GLY A 16 -11.40 -9.55 -6.37
C GLY A 16 -10.29 -9.35 -7.41
N TYR A 17 -9.02 -9.60 -7.09
CA TYR A 17 -7.93 -9.50 -8.07
C TYR A 17 -7.89 -10.71 -9.02
N GLY A 18 -8.58 -11.80 -8.67
CA GLY A 18 -8.65 -13.00 -9.49
C GLY A 18 -7.53 -13.98 -9.20
N TYR A 19 -7.84 -15.25 -9.41
CA TYR A 19 -6.89 -16.35 -9.31
C TYR A 19 -7.27 -17.45 -10.30
N ARG A 20 -6.31 -18.32 -10.58
CA ARG A 20 -6.49 -19.49 -11.43
C ARG A 20 -7.38 -20.52 -10.73
N GLN A 21 -8.60 -20.73 -11.23
CA GLN A 21 -9.57 -21.61 -10.59
C GLN A 21 -9.12 -23.07 -10.57
N ASP A 22 -8.44 -23.52 -11.62
CA ASP A 22 -7.80 -24.83 -11.71
C ASP A 22 -6.75 -25.04 -10.61
N HIS A 23 -5.92 -24.03 -10.33
CA HIS A 23 -4.97 -24.07 -9.21
C HIS A 23 -5.67 -24.10 -7.84
N PHE A 24 -6.75 -23.35 -7.68
CA PHE A 24 -7.55 -23.34 -6.45
C PHE A 24 -8.15 -24.73 -6.19
N TRP A 25 -8.81 -25.31 -7.20
CA TRP A 25 -9.42 -26.64 -7.07
C TRP A 25 -8.38 -27.74 -6.88
N TYR A 26 -7.23 -27.66 -7.54
CA TYR A 26 -6.09 -28.55 -7.28
C TYR A 26 -5.68 -28.48 -5.80
N GLY A 27 -5.61 -27.27 -5.24
CA GLY A 27 -5.32 -27.03 -3.83
C GLY A 27 -6.36 -27.66 -2.90
N VAL A 28 -7.64 -27.48 -3.19
CA VAL A 28 -8.76 -28.04 -2.43
C VAL A 28 -8.79 -29.57 -2.48
N GLU A 29 -8.64 -30.15 -3.67
CA GLU A 29 -8.76 -31.58 -3.91
C GLU A 29 -7.55 -32.37 -3.39
N THR A 30 -6.35 -31.82 -3.58
CA THR A 30 -5.10 -32.48 -3.19
C THR A 30 -4.84 -32.38 -1.70
N TYR A 31 -4.99 -31.18 -1.12
CA TYR A 31 -4.55 -30.91 0.26
C TYR A 31 -5.68 -30.87 1.28
N ARG A 32 -6.95 -30.83 0.85
CA ARG A 32 -8.14 -30.75 1.70
C ARG A 32 -7.95 -29.80 2.89
N PRO A 33 -7.70 -28.50 2.60
CA PRO A 33 -7.34 -27.53 3.62
C PRO A 33 -8.45 -27.40 4.67
N ARG A 34 -8.08 -27.12 5.91
CA ARG A 34 -9.05 -26.92 6.99
C ARG A 34 -9.77 -25.58 6.85
N ALA A 35 -9.07 -24.58 6.32
CA ALA A 35 -9.62 -23.27 6.03
C ALA A 35 -9.09 -22.71 4.70
N ILE A 36 -9.95 -21.95 4.01
CA ILE A 36 -9.57 -21.03 2.95
C ILE A 36 -9.55 -19.63 3.58
N ILE A 37 -8.41 -18.96 3.53
CA ILE A 37 -8.25 -17.61 4.10
C ILE A 37 -7.83 -16.66 3.00
N VAL A 38 -8.55 -15.55 2.87
CA VAL A 38 -8.29 -14.49 1.90
C VAL A 38 -8.45 -13.14 2.60
N ASP A 39 -7.64 -12.15 2.23
CA ASP A 39 -7.84 -10.78 2.69
C ASP A 39 -8.52 -9.94 1.58
N SER A 40 -9.22 -8.88 1.97
CA SER A 40 -9.81 -7.89 1.05
C SER A 40 -9.47 -6.47 1.50
N GLY A 41 -8.41 -6.31 2.31
CA GLY A 41 -7.91 -5.03 2.81
C GLY A 41 -6.82 -4.39 1.94
N SER A 42 -6.86 -3.08 1.72
CA SER A 42 -5.76 -2.34 1.07
C SER A 42 -5.80 -0.83 1.32
N THR A 43 -4.66 -0.27 1.70
CA THR A 43 -4.41 1.18 1.84
C THR A 43 -3.58 1.76 0.67
N ASP A 44 -3.05 0.90 -0.21
CA ASP A 44 -2.16 1.29 -1.31
C ASP A 44 -2.79 2.31 -2.27
N GLY A 45 -4.12 2.28 -2.41
CA GLY A 45 -4.88 3.23 -3.23
C GLY A 45 -5.07 4.62 -2.60
N GLY A 46 -4.50 4.87 -1.42
CA GLY A 46 -4.59 6.13 -0.71
C GLY A 46 -5.96 6.37 -0.04
N PRO A 47 -6.22 7.61 0.43
CA PRO A 47 -7.34 7.93 1.31
C PRO A 47 -8.71 7.95 0.61
N TYR A 48 -8.73 7.90 -0.72
CA TYR A 48 -9.94 8.10 -1.52
C TYR A 48 -11.03 7.07 -1.26
N LYS A 49 -10.67 5.77 -1.22
CA LYS A 49 -11.65 4.69 -1.08
C LYS A 49 -12.34 4.71 0.28
N LEU A 50 -11.56 4.88 1.34
CA LEU A 50 -12.05 5.06 2.70
C LEU A 50 -12.97 6.30 2.79
N GLY A 51 -12.55 7.43 2.19
CA GLY A 51 -13.32 8.67 2.23
C GLY A 51 -14.62 8.65 1.42
N MET A 52 -14.65 7.88 0.33
CA MET A 52 -15.85 7.68 -0.50
C MET A 52 -16.71 6.51 -0.04
N ASN A 53 -16.28 5.75 0.97
CA ASN A 53 -16.89 4.48 1.38
C ASN A 53 -17.09 3.53 0.18
N LYS A 54 -16.07 3.37 -0.67
CA LYS A 54 -16.12 2.52 -1.87
C LYS A 54 -15.28 1.28 -1.70
N MET A 55 -15.83 0.14 -2.11
CA MET A 55 -15.08 -1.11 -2.15
C MET A 55 -13.90 -1.01 -3.13
N THR A 56 -12.83 -1.78 -2.87
CA THR A 56 -11.62 -1.77 -3.68
C THR A 56 -11.82 -2.32 -5.09
N CYS A 57 -12.51 -3.44 -5.22
CA CYS A 57 -12.79 -4.10 -6.50
C CYS A 57 -14.24 -3.87 -6.92
N GLY A 58 -14.51 -4.02 -8.23
CA GLY A 58 -15.89 -4.06 -8.73
C GLY A 58 -16.64 -5.31 -8.22
N ARG A 59 -17.96 -5.21 -8.08
CA ARG A 59 -18.83 -6.28 -7.55
C ARG A 59 -18.62 -7.63 -8.24
N GLU A 60 -18.61 -7.65 -9.57
CA GLU A 60 -18.45 -8.88 -10.36
C GLU A 60 -17.13 -9.60 -10.06
N ALA A 61 -16.08 -8.84 -9.72
CA ALA A 61 -14.79 -9.42 -9.37
C ALA A 61 -14.85 -10.17 -8.03
N TYR A 62 -15.59 -9.65 -7.04
CA TYR A 62 -15.85 -10.35 -5.78
C TYR A 62 -16.72 -11.60 -5.99
N ILE A 63 -17.76 -11.51 -6.83
CA ILE A 63 -18.62 -12.67 -7.16
C ILE A 63 -17.79 -13.79 -7.80
N ARG A 64 -17.00 -13.46 -8.82
CA ARG A 64 -16.12 -14.40 -9.53
C ARG A 64 -15.18 -15.14 -8.57
N ASP A 65 -14.60 -14.42 -7.61
CA ASP A 65 -13.59 -14.96 -6.71
C ASP A 65 -14.21 -15.72 -5.53
N LEU A 66 -15.35 -15.28 -4.98
CA LEU A 66 -16.00 -15.93 -3.85
C LEU A 66 -16.78 -17.19 -4.22
N ALA A 67 -17.39 -17.22 -5.42
CA ALA A 67 -18.24 -18.33 -5.83
C ALA A 67 -17.60 -19.72 -5.63
N PRO A 68 -16.40 -20.02 -6.18
CA PRO A 68 -15.76 -21.32 -5.96
C PRO A 68 -15.32 -21.56 -4.50
N MET A 69 -14.99 -20.51 -3.73
CA MET A 69 -14.67 -20.65 -2.30
C MET A 69 -15.89 -21.08 -1.49
N LEU A 70 -17.06 -20.50 -1.78
CA LEU A 70 -18.32 -20.84 -1.10
C LEU A 70 -18.82 -22.23 -1.51
N GLU A 71 -18.59 -22.65 -2.75
CA GLU A 71 -18.84 -24.02 -3.18
C GLU A 71 -17.95 -25.01 -2.43
N ALA A 72 -16.64 -24.74 -2.30
CA ALA A 72 -15.74 -25.55 -1.49
C ALA A 72 -16.18 -25.58 -0.01
N CYS A 73 -16.65 -24.46 0.53
CA CYS A 73 -17.23 -24.40 1.87
C CYS A 73 -18.43 -25.33 2.02
N PHE A 74 -19.36 -25.26 1.08
CA PHE A 74 -20.60 -26.03 1.11
C PHE A 74 -20.36 -27.54 0.93
N TYR A 75 -19.66 -27.94 -0.14
CA TYR A 75 -19.51 -29.35 -0.50
C TYR A 75 -18.40 -30.06 0.29
N ARG A 76 -17.29 -29.38 0.58
CA ARG A 76 -16.11 -29.97 1.25
C ARG A 76 -16.05 -29.64 2.75
N LYS A 77 -16.99 -28.84 3.27
CA LYS A 77 -17.03 -28.40 4.68
C LYS A 77 -15.76 -27.68 5.13
N ILE A 78 -15.15 -26.93 4.20
CA ILE A 78 -13.95 -26.12 4.43
C ILE A 78 -14.38 -24.75 4.94
N THR A 79 -13.78 -24.25 6.03
CA THR A 79 -14.14 -22.91 6.53
C THR A 79 -13.57 -21.83 5.61
N VAL A 80 -14.37 -20.84 5.21
CA VAL A 80 -13.89 -19.67 4.47
C VAL A 80 -13.80 -18.49 5.43
N MET A 81 -12.63 -17.85 5.50
CA MET A 81 -12.39 -16.65 6.28
C MET A 81 -11.97 -15.51 5.34
N ILE A 82 -12.68 -14.40 5.45
CA ILE A 82 -12.33 -13.16 4.78
C ILE A 82 -11.76 -12.23 5.85
N GLY A 83 -10.59 -11.64 5.58
CA GLY A 83 -9.99 -10.58 6.39
C GLY A 83 -10.81 -9.29 6.33
N SER A 84 -10.17 -8.14 6.11
CA SER A 84 -10.88 -6.86 6.00
C SER A 84 -11.83 -6.90 4.81
N ALA A 85 -13.14 -6.77 5.03
CA ALA A 85 -14.13 -6.86 3.96
C ALA A 85 -14.13 -5.61 3.07
N GLY A 86 -13.95 -5.77 1.77
CA GLY A 86 -14.22 -4.75 0.75
C GLY A 86 -13.21 -3.61 0.64
N GLY A 87 -12.19 -3.56 1.48
CA GLY A 87 -11.10 -2.57 1.42
C GLY A 87 -10.70 -2.08 2.79
N ASP A 88 -11.65 -1.51 3.53
CA ASP A 88 -11.43 -0.96 4.87
C ASP A 88 -12.09 -1.77 5.99
N GLY A 89 -12.95 -2.74 5.65
CA GLY A 89 -13.65 -3.55 6.65
C GLY A 89 -14.76 -2.80 7.39
N SER A 90 -15.23 -1.66 6.87
CA SER A 90 -16.36 -0.91 7.43
C SER A 90 -17.61 -1.76 7.55
N ASN A 91 -18.49 -1.42 8.49
CA ASN A 91 -19.76 -2.13 8.66
C ASN A 91 -20.63 -2.14 7.39
N SER A 92 -20.53 -1.10 6.55
CA SER A 92 -21.14 -1.08 5.21
C SER A 92 -20.54 -2.14 4.30
N HIS A 93 -19.21 -2.21 4.18
CA HIS A 93 -18.57 -3.18 3.28
C HIS A 93 -18.71 -4.62 3.76
N VAL A 94 -18.76 -4.85 5.09
CA VAL A 94 -19.14 -6.15 5.65
C VAL A 94 -20.56 -6.51 5.21
N GLY A 95 -21.50 -5.56 5.26
CA GLY A 95 -22.86 -5.73 4.76
C GLY A 95 -22.91 -6.04 3.25
N ASP A 96 -22.18 -5.28 2.43
CA ASP A 96 -22.09 -5.51 0.99
C ASP A 96 -21.51 -6.89 0.67
N MET A 97 -20.50 -7.34 1.43
CA MET A 97 -19.90 -8.66 1.27
C MET A 97 -20.89 -9.77 1.64
N VAL A 98 -21.64 -9.61 2.73
CA VAL A 98 -22.71 -10.56 3.09
C VAL A 98 -23.78 -10.61 1.99
N ALA A 99 -24.15 -9.47 1.39
CA ALA A 99 -25.10 -9.44 0.28
C ALA A 99 -24.56 -10.17 -0.96
N ILE A 100 -23.26 -10.09 -1.24
CA ILE A 100 -22.62 -10.88 -2.31
C ILE A 100 -22.65 -12.38 -1.98
N VAL A 101 -22.35 -12.75 -0.73
CA VAL A 101 -22.42 -14.16 -0.28
C VAL A 101 -23.84 -14.69 -0.40
N GLN A 102 -24.85 -13.92 0.02
CA GLN A 102 -26.27 -14.26 -0.11
C GLN A 102 -26.66 -14.47 -1.59
N GLU A 103 -26.28 -13.55 -2.47
CA GLU A 103 -26.59 -13.67 -3.91
C GLU A 103 -25.98 -14.93 -4.53
N ILE A 104 -24.73 -15.25 -4.20
CA ILE A 104 -24.09 -16.48 -4.67
C ILE A 104 -24.81 -17.71 -4.12
N ALA A 105 -25.14 -17.68 -2.83
CA ALA A 105 -25.85 -18.76 -2.16
C ALA A 105 -27.21 -19.02 -2.80
N ASP A 106 -27.99 -17.98 -3.07
CA ASP A 106 -29.30 -18.07 -3.74
C ASP A 106 -29.17 -18.63 -5.15
N ARG A 107 -28.22 -18.12 -5.95
CA ARG A 107 -27.99 -18.58 -7.33
C ARG A 107 -27.58 -20.05 -7.42
N LYS A 108 -26.90 -20.56 -6.40
CA LYS A 108 -26.33 -21.92 -6.38
C LYS A 108 -27.04 -22.86 -5.41
N CYS A 109 -28.15 -22.40 -4.81
CA CYS A 109 -28.88 -23.12 -3.78
C CYS A 109 -28.00 -23.61 -2.61
N LEU A 110 -27.07 -22.78 -2.13
CA LEU A 110 -26.16 -23.13 -1.02
C LEU A 110 -26.72 -22.68 0.33
N SER A 111 -26.78 -23.59 1.29
CA SER A 111 -27.06 -23.27 2.70
C SER A 111 -25.76 -23.03 3.47
N LEU A 112 -25.58 -21.82 4.01
CA LEU A 112 -24.33 -21.37 4.63
C LEU A 112 -24.55 -20.87 6.07
N LYS A 113 -23.58 -21.11 6.94
CA LYS A 113 -23.49 -20.45 8.25
C LYS A 113 -22.48 -19.33 8.13
N VAL A 114 -22.90 -18.10 8.39
CA VAL A 114 -22.07 -16.91 8.23
C VAL A 114 -21.91 -16.24 9.59
N ALA A 115 -20.67 -15.90 9.93
CA ALA A 115 -20.35 -15.03 11.05
C ALA A 115 -19.77 -13.72 10.47
N THR A 116 -20.19 -12.59 11.02
CA THR A 116 -19.65 -11.28 10.68
C THR A 116 -19.01 -10.66 11.90
N ILE A 117 -17.85 -10.03 11.69
CA ILE A 117 -17.16 -9.21 12.69
C ILE A 117 -17.35 -7.77 12.23
N LYS A 118 -18.01 -6.98 13.05
CA LYS A 118 -18.34 -5.58 12.75
C LYS A 118 -17.61 -4.67 13.72
N GLU A 119 -17.33 -3.44 13.32
CA GLU A 119 -16.89 -2.43 14.28
C GLU A 119 -18.05 -2.00 15.17
N ASN A 120 -17.72 -1.57 16.39
CA ASN A 120 -18.60 -0.89 17.33
C ASN A 120 -17.78 0.17 18.08
N ILE A 121 -17.16 1.08 17.33
CA ILE A 121 -16.23 2.08 17.86
C ILE A 121 -16.88 3.46 17.80
N SER A 122 -17.18 4.05 18.96
CA SER A 122 -17.81 5.36 19.01
C SER A 122 -16.81 6.50 18.74
N ARG A 123 -17.31 7.61 18.18
CA ARG A 123 -16.51 8.84 18.00
C ARG A 123 -15.92 9.35 19.32
N ASP A 124 -16.66 9.20 20.42
CA ASP A 124 -16.21 9.65 21.73
C ASP A 124 -15.09 8.76 22.30
N PHE A 125 -15.16 7.45 22.05
CA PHE A 125 -14.07 6.52 22.36
C PHE A 125 -12.78 6.94 21.64
N ILE A 126 -12.87 7.20 20.32
CA ILE A 126 -11.73 7.65 19.50
C ILE A 126 -11.17 8.97 20.03
N LYS A 127 -12.03 9.98 20.24
CA LYS A 127 -11.60 11.29 20.75
C LYS A 127 -10.91 11.19 22.12
N LYS A 128 -11.41 10.32 23.01
CA LYS A 128 -10.79 10.09 24.32
C LYS A 128 -9.40 9.46 24.17
N ARG A 129 -9.30 8.35 23.45
CA ARG A 129 -8.04 7.59 23.28
C ARG A 129 -6.97 8.36 22.52
N ILE A 130 -7.34 9.14 21.49
CA ILE A 130 -6.37 9.98 20.75
C ILE A 130 -5.80 11.09 21.64
N ARG A 131 -6.59 11.70 22.53
CA ARG A 131 -6.08 12.74 23.45
C ARG A 131 -5.08 12.17 24.46
N ASP A 132 -5.27 10.90 24.84
CA ASP A 132 -4.47 10.24 25.86
C ASP A 132 -3.19 9.59 25.30
N ALA A 133 -3.06 9.51 23.97
CA ALA A 133 -1.98 8.78 23.30
C ALA A 133 -0.95 9.72 22.63
N ALA A 134 0.34 9.46 22.85
CA ALA A 134 1.43 10.13 22.16
C ALA A 134 1.57 9.57 20.73
N HIS A 135 1.61 10.46 19.73
CA HIS A 135 1.59 10.13 18.30
C HIS A 135 2.58 9.02 17.91
N THR A 136 2.06 7.91 17.37
CA THR A 136 2.86 6.88 16.69
C THR A 136 2.19 6.52 15.36
N LEU A 137 2.98 6.53 14.27
CA LEU A 137 2.58 6.14 12.92
C LEU A 137 3.20 4.77 12.60
N TYR A 138 2.45 3.85 11.99
CA TYR A 138 2.96 2.52 11.60
C TYR A 138 2.29 1.93 10.37
N GLU A 139 3.11 1.52 9.40
CA GLU A 139 2.90 0.33 8.58
C GLU A 139 4.26 -0.22 8.13
N LYS A 140 4.34 -1.54 7.94
CA LYS A 140 5.51 -2.42 7.75
C LYS A 140 6.87 -1.72 7.51
N THR A 141 7.53 -1.33 8.60
CA THR A 141 8.83 -0.63 8.60
C THR A 141 9.99 -1.49 8.10
N ARG A 142 9.90 -2.81 8.26
CA ARG A 142 10.94 -3.75 7.82
C ARG A 142 10.34 -5.05 7.28
N PRO A 143 11.01 -5.75 6.36
CA PRO A 143 10.53 -7.03 5.82
C PRO A 143 10.71 -8.20 6.80
N ASP A 144 11.62 -8.10 7.76
CA ASP A 144 11.98 -9.15 8.73
C ASP A 144 11.17 -9.11 10.03
N ARG A 145 10.39 -8.04 10.22
CA ARG A 145 9.45 -7.86 11.31
C ARG A 145 8.13 -7.46 10.71
N LEU A 146 7.12 -8.31 10.84
CA LEU A 146 5.79 -8.02 10.33
C LEU A 146 4.86 -7.82 11.53
N PRO A 147 4.65 -6.57 11.98
CA PRO A 147 3.63 -6.27 12.98
C PRO A 147 2.27 -6.70 12.47
N GLY A 148 1.50 -7.30 13.34
CA GLY A 148 0.11 -7.67 13.10
C GLY A 148 -0.69 -7.56 14.40
N PRO A 149 -2.00 -7.87 14.36
CA PRO A 149 -2.82 -7.86 15.55
C PRO A 149 -2.22 -8.75 16.65
N GLY A 150 -1.98 -8.16 17.83
CA GLY A 150 -1.50 -8.87 19.02
C GLY A 150 -0.01 -9.24 19.04
N GLY A 151 0.81 -8.78 18.10
CA GLY A 151 2.26 -9.05 18.13
C GLY A 151 2.99 -8.82 16.81
N ILE A 152 4.19 -9.40 16.71
CA ILE A 152 5.08 -9.23 15.56
C ILE A 152 5.52 -10.61 15.09
N LEU A 153 5.36 -10.88 13.79
CA LEU A 153 5.99 -12.04 13.16
C LEU A 153 7.46 -11.71 12.85
N VAL A 154 8.36 -12.38 13.58
CA VAL A 154 9.82 -12.27 13.48
C VAL A 154 10.33 -13.34 12.51
N LEU A 155 11.01 -12.90 11.45
CA LEU A 155 11.49 -13.79 10.38
C LEU A 155 13.00 -14.08 10.45
N ASP A 156 13.68 -13.77 11.56
CA ASP A 156 15.12 -14.00 11.74
C ASP A 156 15.51 -15.47 11.63
N GLY A 157 14.68 -16.37 12.14
CA GLY A 157 14.88 -17.81 12.02
C GLY A 157 14.36 -18.40 10.71
N ALA A 158 13.68 -17.61 9.87
CA ALA A 158 12.99 -18.14 8.70
C ALA A 158 13.96 -18.75 7.67
N THR A 159 13.73 -20.02 7.30
CA THR A 159 14.45 -20.76 6.26
C THR A 159 13.48 -21.18 5.16
N TYR A 160 13.96 -21.18 3.93
CA TYR A 160 13.20 -21.54 2.72
C TYR A 160 13.90 -22.73 2.06
N GLU A 161 13.22 -23.87 2.01
CA GLU A 161 13.75 -25.11 1.48
C GLU A 161 12.88 -25.56 0.31
N GLN A 162 13.47 -25.62 -0.89
CA GLN A 162 12.80 -26.21 -2.05
C GLN A 162 12.63 -27.71 -1.82
N LEU A 163 11.40 -28.21 -1.96
CA LEU A 163 11.10 -29.63 -1.82
C LEU A 163 11.38 -30.41 -3.11
N GLU A 164 11.40 -31.74 -2.98
CA GLU A 164 11.70 -32.70 -4.06
C GLU A 164 10.77 -32.58 -5.27
N ASP A 165 9.56 -32.03 -5.09
CA ASP A 165 8.60 -31.82 -6.17
C ASP A 165 8.94 -30.62 -7.07
N GLU A 166 9.99 -29.85 -6.74
CA GLU A 166 10.45 -28.63 -7.42
C GLU A 166 9.40 -27.50 -7.49
N LYS A 167 8.24 -27.68 -6.84
CA LYS A 167 7.07 -26.77 -6.86
C LYS A 167 6.82 -26.12 -5.51
N THR A 168 7.09 -26.86 -4.45
CA THR A 168 6.74 -26.49 -3.09
C THR A 168 7.99 -25.99 -2.38
N VAL A 169 7.85 -24.84 -1.73
CA VAL A 169 8.89 -24.31 -0.82
C VAL A 169 8.37 -24.47 0.60
N ARG A 170 9.12 -25.21 1.42
CA ARG A 170 8.89 -25.27 2.86
C ARG A 170 9.49 -24.03 3.50
N VAL A 171 8.69 -23.33 4.28
CA VAL A 171 9.13 -22.19 5.09
C VAL A 171 8.99 -22.55 6.56
N THR A 172 10.09 -22.46 7.32
CA THR A 172 10.15 -22.81 8.76
C THR A 172 10.94 -21.75 9.52
N GLY A 173 10.82 -21.69 10.85
CA GLY A 173 11.64 -20.83 11.71
C GLY A 173 11.16 -19.38 11.87
N ALA A 174 10.04 -19.00 11.25
CA ALA A 174 9.33 -17.78 11.64
C ALA A 174 8.77 -17.92 13.06
N ALA A 175 8.88 -16.86 13.88
CA ALA A 175 8.42 -16.85 15.25
C ALA A 175 7.46 -15.69 15.48
N PHE A 176 6.28 -15.95 16.05
CA PHE A 176 5.38 -14.88 16.47
C PHE A 176 5.72 -14.46 17.89
N VAL A 177 6.03 -13.18 18.08
CA VAL A 177 6.29 -12.58 19.38
C VAL A 177 5.06 -11.76 19.78
N PRO A 178 4.27 -12.20 20.76
CA PRO A 178 3.09 -11.47 21.21
C PRO A 178 3.47 -10.10 21.78
N SER A 179 2.64 -9.09 21.54
CA SER A 179 2.77 -7.81 22.22
C SER A 179 2.25 -7.93 23.66
N SER A 180 2.82 -7.18 24.59
CA SER A 180 2.35 -7.12 25.98
C SER A 180 0.97 -6.46 26.11
N ILE A 181 0.63 -5.59 25.15
CA ILE A 181 -0.63 -4.86 25.07
C ILE A 181 -1.21 -5.10 23.68
N TYR A 182 -2.51 -5.43 23.61
CA TYR A 182 -3.19 -5.57 22.33
C TYR A 182 -3.51 -4.17 21.80
N GLN A 183 -3.18 -3.93 20.53
CA GLN A 183 -3.35 -2.62 19.90
C GLN A 183 -4.25 -2.74 18.67
N ILE A 184 -5.02 -1.69 18.41
CA ILE A 184 -5.78 -1.52 17.17
C ILE A 184 -5.25 -0.32 16.41
N LYS A 185 -5.21 -0.43 15.08
CA LYS A 185 -4.87 0.70 14.21
C LYS A 185 -6.14 1.47 13.85
N LEU A 186 -6.13 2.77 14.08
CA LEU A 186 -7.12 3.71 13.58
C LEU A 186 -6.59 4.42 12.34
N GLU A 187 -7.40 4.41 11.30
CA GLU A 187 -7.18 5.15 10.08
C GLU A 187 -8.41 6.00 9.80
N GLY A 188 -8.21 7.26 9.46
CA GLY A 188 -9.28 8.21 9.22
C GLY A 188 -8.87 9.22 8.16
N VAL A 189 -9.85 9.72 7.43
CA VAL A 189 -9.64 10.66 6.35
C VAL A 189 -10.58 11.85 6.47
N LYS A 190 -10.11 13.01 6.01
CA LYS A 190 -10.89 14.25 5.90
C LYS A 190 -11.09 14.57 4.44
N LYS A 191 -12.33 14.90 4.05
CA LYS A 191 -12.63 15.42 2.73
C LYS A 191 -12.14 16.87 2.61
N LEU A 192 -11.41 17.16 1.54
CA LEU A 192 -10.94 18.51 1.21
C LEU A 192 -11.85 19.20 0.19
N GLY A 193 -12.46 18.44 -0.72
CA GLY A 193 -13.30 18.98 -1.78
C GLY A 193 -13.52 17.98 -2.91
N TYR A 194 -13.57 18.48 -4.13
CA TYR A 194 -13.66 17.75 -5.38
C TYR A 194 -12.51 18.18 -6.29
N ARG A 195 -12.08 17.28 -7.18
CA ARG A 195 -11.08 17.60 -8.19
C ARG A 195 -11.61 17.51 -9.62
N THR A 196 -11.13 18.42 -10.44
CA THR A 196 -11.23 18.34 -11.90
C THR A 196 -9.81 18.31 -12.45
N ILE A 197 -9.55 17.37 -13.37
CA ILE A 197 -8.27 17.26 -14.05
C ILE A 197 -8.42 17.61 -15.53
N PHE A 198 -7.34 18.09 -16.13
CA PHE A 198 -7.17 18.15 -17.58
C PHE A 198 -5.77 17.67 -17.91
N ILE A 199 -5.58 17.15 -19.12
CA ILE A 199 -4.28 16.66 -19.58
C ILE A 199 -4.02 17.12 -21.01
N GLY A 200 -2.77 17.42 -21.33
CA GLY A 200 -2.36 17.71 -22.69
C GLY A 200 -0.85 17.78 -22.86
N GLY A 201 -0.40 17.66 -24.11
CA GLY A 201 1.00 17.69 -24.49
C GLY A 201 1.46 19.06 -24.98
N ILE A 202 2.72 19.39 -24.74
CA ILE A 202 3.43 20.53 -25.31
C ILE A 202 4.67 20.01 -26.01
N ARG A 203 4.86 20.40 -27.28
CA ARG A 203 6.00 20.00 -28.10
C ARG A 203 6.77 21.18 -28.70
N ASP A 204 6.30 22.40 -28.47
CA ASP A 204 7.00 23.59 -28.95
C ASP A 204 8.28 23.82 -28.11
N PRO A 205 9.49 23.75 -28.69
CA PRO A 205 10.73 23.92 -27.95
C PRO A 205 10.88 25.33 -27.33
N ILE A 206 10.28 26.36 -27.94
CA ILE A 206 10.30 27.74 -27.41
C ILE A 206 9.50 27.80 -26.12
N LEU A 207 8.29 27.21 -26.12
CA LEU A 207 7.45 27.15 -24.92
C LEU A 207 8.05 26.25 -23.83
N ILE A 208 8.58 25.08 -24.20
CA ILE A 208 9.23 24.15 -23.26
C ILE A 208 10.38 24.84 -22.51
N SER A 209 11.18 25.67 -23.20
CA SER A 209 12.32 26.37 -22.58
C SER A 209 11.94 27.38 -21.49
N GLN A 210 10.68 27.82 -21.47
CA GLN A 210 10.14 28.83 -20.54
C GLN A 210 8.90 28.31 -19.79
N ILE A 211 8.76 26.99 -19.65
CA ILE A 211 7.51 26.38 -19.18
C ILE A 211 7.13 26.80 -17.76
N ASP A 212 8.09 27.01 -16.85
CA ASP A 212 7.79 27.43 -15.47
C ASP A 212 7.16 28.81 -15.44
N ASP A 213 7.80 29.79 -16.07
CA ASP A 213 7.31 31.16 -16.16
C ASP A 213 5.97 31.22 -16.88
N TYR A 214 5.76 30.36 -17.90
CA TYR A 214 4.48 30.26 -18.58
C TYR A 214 3.37 29.71 -17.67
N LEU A 215 3.62 28.59 -16.98
CA LEU A 215 2.65 27.99 -16.05
C LEU A 215 2.34 28.93 -14.89
N ASP A 216 3.32 29.67 -14.37
CA ASP A 216 3.10 30.68 -13.33
C ASP A 216 2.28 31.86 -13.86
N ARG A 217 2.57 32.40 -15.05
CA ARG A 217 1.73 33.46 -15.66
C ARG A 217 0.27 33.03 -15.82
N VAL A 218 0.04 31.79 -16.27
CA VAL A 218 -1.32 31.22 -16.38
C VAL A 218 -1.97 31.14 -15.00
N ARG A 219 -1.22 30.68 -13.98
CA ARG A 219 -1.68 30.60 -12.60
C ARG A 219 -2.06 31.98 -12.05
N GLN A 220 -1.22 33.00 -12.24
CA GLN A 220 -1.49 34.38 -11.81
C GLN A 220 -2.71 34.98 -12.52
N TYR A 221 -2.87 34.73 -13.83
CA TYR A 221 -4.05 35.14 -14.57
C TYR A 221 -5.32 34.51 -14.00
N SER A 222 -5.30 33.19 -13.74
CA SER A 222 -6.43 32.50 -13.13
C SER A 222 -6.71 32.99 -11.71
N LYS A 223 -5.70 33.30 -10.89
CA LYS A 223 -5.87 33.95 -9.57
C LYS A 223 -6.60 35.30 -9.66
N GLY A 224 -6.36 36.08 -10.73
CA GLY A 224 -7.07 37.33 -10.96
C GLY A 224 -8.58 37.15 -11.17
N LEU A 225 -9.01 36.00 -11.71
CA LEU A 225 -10.43 35.65 -11.90
C LEU A 225 -11.01 34.87 -10.72
N PHE A 226 -10.17 34.13 -9.99
CA PHE A 226 -10.52 33.32 -8.83
C PHE A 226 -9.59 33.68 -7.65
N PRO A 227 -9.89 34.75 -6.90
CA PRO A 227 -9.00 35.25 -5.85
C PRO A 227 -8.75 34.28 -4.69
N ASP A 228 -9.59 33.24 -4.54
CA ASP A 228 -9.46 32.16 -3.56
C ASP A 228 -8.48 31.05 -4.00
N LEU A 229 -8.02 31.06 -5.25
CA LEU A 229 -7.14 30.03 -5.81
C LEU A 229 -5.74 30.06 -5.15
N ASP A 230 -5.35 28.91 -4.60
CA ASP A 230 -4.12 28.68 -3.85
C ASP A 230 -4.00 29.45 -2.52
N GLU A 231 -5.09 30.00 -2.00
CA GLU A 231 -5.11 30.67 -0.68
C GLU A 231 -5.34 29.68 0.47
N SER A 232 -5.79 28.45 0.18
CA SER A 232 -5.97 27.39 1.18
C SER A 232 -5.87 25.99 0.56
N GLU A 233 -5.85 24.94 1.38
CA GLU A 233 -5.92 23.55 0.89
C GLU A 233 -7.26 23.18 0.22
N HIS A 234 -8.29 24.01 0.40
CA HIS A 234 -9.63 23.79 -0.13
C HIS A 234 -9.82 24.32 -1.55
N CYS A 235 -8.90 25.14 -2.06
CA CYS A 235 -8.91 25.65 -3.43
C CYS A 235 -7.48 25.75 -3.96
N ARG A 236 -7.03 24.81 -4.80
CA ARG A 236 -5.64 24.74 -5.28
C ARG A 236 -5.56 24.30 -6.73
N LEU A 237 -4.56 24.83 -7.44
CA LEU A 237 -4.13 24.36 -8.75
C LEU A 237 -2.80 23.61 -8.61
N ILE A 238 -2.70 22.42 -9.19
CA ILE A 238 -1.49 21.61 -9.20
C ILE A 238 -1.17 21.27 -10.65
N TYR A 239 0.07 21.54 -11.06
CA TYR A 239 0.57 21.10 -12.35
C TYR A 239 1.50 19.91 -12.16
N HIS A 240 1.13 18.77 -12.74
CA HIS A 240 1.99 17.60 -12.85
C HIS A 240 2.65 17.63 -14.24
N VAL A 241 3.97 17.87 -14.29
CA VAL A 241 4.74 18.04 -15.55
C VAL A 241 5.50 16.75 -15.89
N TYR A 242 4.84 15.85 -16.61
CA TYR A 242 5.43 14.60 -17.09
C TYR A 242 6.46 14.87 -18.17
N GLY A 243 7.50 14.04 -18.20
CA GLY A 243 8.70 14.26 -19.01
C GLY A 243 9.76 15.09 -18.29
N ARG A 244 9.40 15.84 -17.24
CA ARG A 244 10.34 16.63 -16.43
C ARG A 244 10.51 16.09 -15.02
N ASN A 245 9.52 16.26 -14.14
CA ASN A 245 9.64 15.92 -12.72
C ASN A 245 8.29 15.57 -12.04
N ALA A 246 7.25 15.18 -12.77
CA ALA A 246 5.95 14.85 -12.18
C ALA A 246 5.97 13.73 -11.10
N VAL A 247 6.98 12.85 -11.12
CA VAL A 247 7.07 11.72 -10.18
C VAL A 247 7.87 12.10 -8.93
N MET A 248 9.09 12.60 -9.10
CA MET A 248 10.00 12.95 -8.00
C MET A 248 9.85 14.40 -7.51
N GLY A 249 9.15 15.26 -8.24
CA GLY A 249 8.94 16.65 -7.89
C GLY A 249 10.26 17.42 -7.74
N PRO A 250 10.45 18.21 -6.66
CA PRO A 250 11.71 18.89 -6.36
C PRO A 250 12.91 17.96 -6.14
N LEU A 251 12.66 16.67 -5.87
CA LEU A 251 13.71 15.68 -5.63
C LEU A 251 14.32 15.09 -6.91
N GLU A 252 13.78 15.44 -8.09
CA GLU A 252 14.31 14.99 -9.38
C GLU A 252 15.77 15.44 -9.56
N PRO A 253 16.76 14.53 -9.61
CA PRO A 253 18.17 14.91 -9.67
C PRO A 253 18.62 15.35 -11.06
N GLU A 254 17.91 14.98 -12.12
CA GLU A 254 18.32 15.28 -13.48
C GLU A 254 17.54 16.45 -14.08
N SER A 255 18.27 17.39 -14.68
CA SER A 255 17.70 18.42 -15.53
C SER A 255 17.97 18.03 -16.98
N LEU A 256 16.97 17.45 -17.63
CA LEU A 256 17.07 17.02 -19.03
C LEU A 256 16.52 18.11 -19.97
N THR A 257 16.97 18.08 -21.23
CA THR A 257 16.31 18.82 -22.31
C THR A 257 15.13 18.00 -22.81
N HIS A 258 13.93 18.55 -22.76
CA HIS A 258 12.70 17.83 -23.06
C HIS A 258 12.24 18.10 -24.49
N HIS A 259 11.99 17.05 -25.28
CA HIS A 259 11.38 17.20 -26.61
C HIS A 259 9.87 17.35 -26.56
N GLU A 260 9.25 16.89 -25.48
CA GLU A 260 7.80 16.90 -25.26
C GLU A 260 7.54 16.91 -23.75
N LEU A 261 6.53 17.65 -23.32
CA LEU A 261 6.05 17.70 -21.93
C LEU A 261 4.57 17.33 -21.88
N GLY A 262 4.20 16.48 -20.92
CA GLY A 262 2.80 16.22 -20.59
C GLY A 262 2.38 17.04 -19.38
N ILE A 263 1.43 17.96 -19.52
CA ILE A 263 0.89 18.72 -18.39
C ILE A 263 -0.44 18.09 -17.99
N MET A 264 -0.48 17.54 -16.78
CA MET A 264 -1.73 17.21 -16.11
C MET A 264 -2.02 18.29 -15.07
N GLY A 265 -2.99 19.16 -15.37
CA GLY A 265 -3.49 20.11 -14.40
C GLY A 265 -4.56 19.48 -13.54
N GLU A 266 -4.46 19.71 -12.24
CA GLU A 266 -5.42 19.26 -11.24
C GLU A 266 -5.90 20.47 -10.44
N VAL A 267 -7.20 20.69 -10.43
CA VAL A 267 -7.83 21.72 -9.60
C VAL A 267 -8.66 21.07 -8.52
N VAL A 268 -8.37 21.39 -7.26
CA VAL A 268 -9.18 21.05 -6.09
C VAL A 268 -10.02 22.26 -5.70
N ALA A 269 -11.31 22.06 -5.43
CA ALA A 269 -12.20 23.10 -4.88
C ALA A 269 -13.28 22.47 -3.97
N GLU A 270 -13.96 23.28 -3.16
CA GLU A 270 -15.04 22.81 -2.28
C GLU A 270 -16.18 22.07 -3.01
N THR A 271 -16.48 22.48 -4.25
CA THR A 271 -17.52 21.88 -5.09
C THR A 271 -16.99 21.40 -6.43
N GLN A 272 -17.63 20.38 -7.01
CA GLN A 272 -17.27 19.85 -8.33
C GLN A 272 -17.39 20.94 -9.40
N GLU A 273 -18.44 21.75 -9.36
CA GLU A 273 -18.67 22.87 -10.29
C GLU A 273 -17.53 23.89 -10.20
N ARG A 274 -17.17 24.34 -8.99
CA ARG A 274 -16.07 25.30 -8.80
C ARG A 274 -14.75 24.78 -9.34
N SER A 275 -14.41 23.53 -9.04
CA SER A 275 -13.18 22.90 -9.54
C SER A 275 -13.16 22.84 -11.07
N HIS A 276 -14.32 22.59 -11.69
CA HIS A 276 -14.46 22.50 -13.13
C HIS A 276 -14.35 23.87 -13.80
N THR A 277 -15.01 24.90 -13.26
CA THR A 277 -14.92 26.28 -13.78
C THR A 277 -13.48 26.78 -13.78
N ILE A 278 -12.74 26.56 -12.68
CA ILE A 278 -11.34 26.96 -12.59
C ILE A 278 -10.48 26.12 -13.54
N ALA A 279 -10.64 24.79 -13.58
CA ALA A 279 -9.89 23.92 -14.49
C ALA A 279 -10.10 24.28 -15.96
N ASN A 280 -11.34 24.62 -16.34
CA ASN A 280 -11.68 25.05 -17.69
C ASN A 280 -10.99 26.38 -18.05
N ASN A 281 -10.99 27.34 -17.13
CA ASN A 281 -10.26 28.59 -17.32
C ASN A 281 -8.75 28.34 -17.48
N VAL A 282 -8.13 27.61 -16.55
CA VAL A 282 -6.69 27.31 -16.57
C VAL A 282 -6.29 26.62 -17.88
N ARG A 283 -7.01 25.56 -18.28
CA ARG A 283 -6.74 24.85 -19.54
C ARG A 283 -6.89 25.76 -20.75
N THR A 284 -7.94 26.58 -20.79
CA THR A 284 -8.15 27.53 -21.90
C THR A 284 -7.02 28.55 -21.98
N SER A 285 -6.57 29.07 -20.83
CA SER A 285 -5.42 29.95 -20.73
C SER A 285 -4.13 29.26 -21.19
N LEU A 286 -3.87 28.01 -20.78
CA LEU A 286 -2.71 27.23 -21.26
C LEU A 286 -2.70 27.07 -22.78
N LEU A 287 -3.88 26.94 -23.41
CA LEU A 287 -4.00 26.77 -24.84
C LEU A 287 -3.78 28.07 -25.63
N HIS A 288 -4.23 29.22 -25.08
CA HIS A 288 -4.37 30.47 -25.83
C HIS A 288 -3.48 31.62 -25.37
N MET A 289 -2.90 31.60 -24.17
CA MET A 289 -2.05 32.69 -23.71
C MET A 289 -0.78 32.81 -24.56
N PRO A 290 -0.37 34.04 -24.92
CA PRO A 290 0.85 34.24 -25.66
C PRO A 290 2.10 34.02 -24.79
N TYR A 291 3.21 33.68 -25.42
CA TYR A 291 4.52 33.58 -24.78
C TYR A 291 5.62 34.18 -25.66
N ASP A 292 6.78 34.43 -25.06
CA ASP A 292 7.83 35.18 -25.72
C ASP A 292 8.47 34.33 -26.82
N GLY A 293 8.60 34.91 -28.01
CA GLY A 293 9.12 34.21 -29.18
C GLY A 293 8.12 33.27 -29.87
N GLN A 294 6.84 33.28 -29.47
CA GLN A 294 5.80 32.50 -30.13
C GLN A 294 5.70 32.81 -31.63
N LEU A 295 5.81 31.78 -32.47
CA LEU A 295 5.66 31.88 -33.93
C LEU A 295 4.25 31.51 -34.40
N ALA A 296 3.56 30.61 -33.68
CA ALA A 296 2.20 30.21 -33.99
C ALA A 296 1.17 31.27 -33.57
N THR A 297 0.07 31.42 -34.30
CA THR A 297 -0.96 32.43 -34.01
C THR A 297 -1.81 32.10 -32.77
N THR A 298 -1.96 30.82 -32.42
CA THR A 298 -2.65 30.32 -31.21
C THR A 298 -2.39 28.81 -31.07
N GLY A 299 -2.64 28.26 -29.88
CA GLY A 299 -2.76 26.82 -29.68
C GLY A 299 -1.41 26.11 -29.50
N ASN A 300 -1.03 25.86 -28.25
CA ASN A 300 0.24 25.21 -27.92
C ASN A 300 0.08 24.04 -26.93
N PHE A 301 -1.16 23.57 -26.78
CA PHE A 301 -1.54 22.54 -25.82
C PHE A 301 -2.41 21.47 -26.52
N ALA A 302 -1.88 20.26 -26.67
CA ALA A 302 -2.54 19.18 -27.38
C ALA A 302 -3.35 18.29 -26.42
N SER A 303 -4.65 18.49 -26.35
CA SER A 303 -5.56 17.68 -25.51
C SER A 303 -5.85 16.32 -26.16
N PRO A 304 -5.61 15.18 -25.48
CA PRO A 304 -5.86 13.85 -26.04
C PRO A 304 -7.31 13.38 -25.91
N LEU A 305 -8.13 14.05 -25.10
CA LEU A 305 -9.49 13.64 -24.76
C LEU A 305 -10.49 14.78 -24.96
N SER A 306 -11.74 14.42 -25.27
CA SER A 306 -12.92 15.28 -25.23
C SER A 306 -14.04 14.54 -24.49
N PRO A 307 -14.63 15.12 -23.42
CA PRO A 307 -14.38 16.46 -22.88
C PRO A 307 -12.97 16.63 -22.32
N HIS A 308 -12.43 17.86 -22.37
CA HIS A 308 -11.04 18.14 -22.03
C HIS A 308 -10.78 18.13 -20.51
N GLU A 309 -11.80 18.50 -19.72
CA GLU A 309 -11.79 18.50 -18.27
C GLU A 309 -12.64 17.35 -17.74
N GLN A 310 -12.09 16.57 -16.81
CA GLN A 310 -12.73 15.38 -16.26
C GLN A 310 -12.87 15.51 -14.75
N ALA A 311 -14.08 15.23 -14.24
CA ALA A 311 -14.29 15.09 -12.81
C ALA A 311 -13.54 13.84 -12.30
N ALA A 312 -12.54 14.05 -11.44
CA ALA A 312 -11.75 12.97 -10.84
C ALA A 312 -12.16 12.67 -9.38
N GLY A 313 -13.36 13.12 -8.99
CA GLY A 313 -14.03 12.73 -7.75
C GLY A 313 -13.65 13.55 -6.53
N GLY A 314 -14.01 13.05 -5.34
CA GLY A 314 -13.68 13.69 -4.07
C GLY A 314 -12.18 13.67 -3.78
N VAL A 315 -11.69 14.72 -3.12
CA VAL A 315 -10.30 14.80 -2.62
C VAL A 315 -10.32 14.57 -1.12
N PHE A 316 -9.44 13.69 -0.65
CA PHE A 316 -9.33 13.31 0.75
C PHE A 316 -7.86 13.32 1.17
N LYS A 317 -7.60 13.68 2.42
CA LYS A 317 -6.30 13.47 3.07
C LYS A 317 -6.48 12.56 4.28
N PHE A 318 -5.44 11.81 4.63
CA PHE A 318 -5.42 11.13 5.93
C PHE A 318 -5.44 12.17 7.05
N SER A 319 -6.28 11.94 8.05
CA SER A 319 -6.46 12.79 9.23
C SER A 319 -6.27 12.05 10.54
N VAL A 320 -6.34 10.72 10.52
CA VAL A 320 -6.02 9.84 11.65
C VAL A 320 -5.18 8.69 11.12
N TYR A 321 -4.07 8.41 11.79
CA TYR A 321 -3.22 7.25 11.54
C TYR A 321 -2.53 6.90 12.85
N HIS A 322 -3.08 5.98 13.64
CA HIS A 322 -2.65 5.84 15.04
C HIS A 322 -2.89 4.45 15.61
N LEU A 323 -2.03 4.00 16.53
CA LEU A 323 -2.29 2.80 17.33
C LEU A 323 -2.94 3.16 18.67
N ILE A 324 -3.95 2.41 19.05
CA ILE A 324 -4.61 2.52 20.35
C ILE A 324 -4.40 1.24 21.13
N ASP A 325 -3.85 1.39 22.33
CA ASP A 325 -3.78 0.35 23.35
C ASP A 325 -5.19 -0.01 23.83
N LEU A 326 -5.48 -1.30 23.92
CA LEU A 326 -6.73 -1.82 24.47
C LEU A 326 -6.52 -2.43 25.85
N ASP A 327 -7.49 -2.19 26.73
CA ASP A 327 -7.62 -2.96 27.96
C ASP A 327 -8.10 -4.38 27.62
N LYS A 328 -7.66 -5.37 28.42
CA LYS A 328 -8.03 -6.78 28.20
C LYS A 328 -9.56 -6.95 28.18
N GLY A 329 -10.09 -7.53 27.11
CA GLY A 329 -11.52 -7.78 26.90
C GLY A 329 -12.26 -6.65 26.21
N GLU A 330 -11.61 -5.52 25.89
CA GLU A 330 -12.21 -4.49 25.03
C GLU A 330 -12.33 -4.94 23.57
N GLU A 331 -11.45 -5.84 23.11
CA GLU A 331 -11.43 -6.34 21.74
C GLU A 331 -12.78 -6.91 21.29
N LEU A 332 -13.44 -7.71 22.15
CA LEU A 332 -14.75 -8.31 21.85
C LEU A 332 -15.90 -7.29 21.87
N LYS A 333 -15.72 -6.16 22.58
CA LYS A 333 -16.72 -5.09 22.64
C LYS A 333 -16.64 -4.16 21.43
N LEU A 334 -15.42 -3.90 20.98
CA LEU A 334 -15.14 -3.05 19.81
C LEU A 334 -15.37 -3.78 18.50
N PHE A 335 -15.26 -5.12 18.50
CA PHE A 335 -15.48 -5.95 17.31
C PHE A 335 -16.49 -7.07 17.57
N PRO A 336 -17.79 -6.75 17.78
CA PRO A 336 -18.81 -7.75 18.03
C PRO A 336 -18.94 -8.74 16.87
N VAL A 337 -19.12 -10.01 17.26
CA VAL A 337 -19.41 -11.11 16.33
C VAL A 337 -20.90 -11.37 16.29
N THR A 338 -21.48 -11.42 15.10
CA THR A 338 -22.87 -11.83 14.89
C THR A 338 -22.93 -12.99 13.92
N THR A 339 -23.87 -13.92 14.13
CA THR A 339 -24.04 -15.09 13.26
C THR A 339 -25.41 -15.07 12.61
N CYS A 340 -25.47 -15.42 11.33
CA CYS A 340 -26.70 -15.67 10.61
C CYS A 340 -26.63 -16.99 9.83
N HIS A 341 -27.80 -17.50 9.48
CA HIS A 341 -27.94 -18.62 8.58
C HIS A 341 -28.49 -18.10 7.25
N ILE A 342 -27.79 -18.43 6.17
CA ILE A 342 -28.25 -18.20 4.80
C ILE A 342 -28.85 -19.53 4.34
N ASP A 343 -30.15 -19.52 4.06
CA ASP A 343 -30.86 -20.64 3.49
C ASP A 343 -31.45 -20.23 2.15
N SER A 344 -31.04 -20.92 1.09
CA SER A 344 -31.43 -20.63 -0.28
C SER A 344 -32.76 -21.28 -0.67
N GLY A 345 -33.40 -22.06 0.20
CA GLY A 345 -34.75 -22.63 0.00
C GLY A 345 -34.90 -23.66 -1.12
N GLY A 346 -33.89 -23.84 -1.98
CA GLY A 346 -33.81 -24.86 -3.02
C GLY A 346 -32.75 -25.93 -2.73
N GLU A 347 -32.75 -27.02 -3.51
CA GLU A 347 -31.72 -28.06 -3.44
C GLU A 347 -30.48 -27.65 -4.23
N ALA A 348 -29.32 -27.69 -3.57
CA ALA A 348 -28.03 -27.55 -4.25
C ALA A 348 -27.89 -28.65 -5.32
N GLU A 349 -27.31 -28.28 -6.47
CA GLU A 349 -26.92 -29.27 -7.47
C GLU A 349 -25.96 -30.31 -6.86
N ALA A 350 -25.89 -31.49 -7.48
CA ALA A 350 -24.84 -32.45 -7.14
C ALA A 350 -23.48 -31.77 -7.35
N GLU A 351 -22.52 -32.05 -6.47
CA GLU A 351 -21.21 -31.44 -6.56
C GLU A 351 -20.58 -31.70 -7.93
N PRO A 352 -20.30 -30.66 -8.73
CA PRO A 352 -19.71 -30.86 -10.03
C PRO A 352 -18.24 -31.27 -9.90
N LEU A 353 -17.79 -32.14 -10.81
CA LEU A 353 -16.38 -32.45 -10.96
C LEU A 353 -15.63 -31.18 -11.41
N ARG A 354 -14.65 -30.72 -10.64
CA ARG A 354 -13.92 -29.47 -10.91
C ARG A 354 -12.64 -29.69 -11.70
N LEU A 355 -11.96 -30.78 -11.43
CA LEU A 355 -10.84 -31.27 -12.21
C LEU A 355 -11.07 -32.74 -12.56
N THR A 356 -10.73 -33.10 -13.80
CA THR A 356 -10.63 -34.49 -14.23
C THR A 356 -9.39 -35.16 -13.62
N GLU A 357 -9.36 -36.49 -13.57
CA GLU A 357 -8.17 -37.21 -13.10
C GLU A 357 -6.96 -36.93 -14.00
N GLU A 358 -7.19 -36.72 -15.31
CA GLU A 358 -6.14 -36.34 -16.26
C GLU A 358 -5.56 -34.95 -15.93
N GLU A 359 -6.40 -33.96 -15.63
CA GLU A 359 -5.94 -32.63 -15.21
C GLU A 359 -5.21 -32.68 -13.88
N LEU A 360 -5.71 -33.45 -12.89
CA LEU A 360 -5.03 -33.66 -11.61
C LEU A 360 -3.64 -34.29 -11.81
N GLU A 361 -3.54 -35.31 -12.66
CA GLU A 361 -2.28 -35.96 -12.95
C GLU A 361 -1.33 -35.04 -13.72
N ALA A 362 -1.84 -34.22 -14.64
CA ALA A 362 -1.07 -33.17 -15.29
C ALA A 362 -0.51 -32.17 -14.26
N PHE A 363 -1.31 -31.71 -13.29
CA PHE A 363 -0.82 -30.83 -12.21
C PHE A 363 0.26 -31.48 -11.35
N ARG A 364 0.13 -32.77 -11.04
CA ARG A 364 1.12 -33.52 -10.25
C ARG A 364 2.43 -33.68 -11.02
N THR A 365 2.37 -34.00 -12.30
CA THR A 365 3.54 -34.37 -13.11
C THR A 365 4.26 -33.20 -13.79
N THR A 366 3.55 -32.11 -14.10
CA THR A 366 4.13 -30.95 -14.81
C THR A 366 5.20 -30.28 -13.97
N LYS A 367 6.48 -30.31 -14.35
CA LYS A 367 7.53 -29.61 -13.61
C LYS A 367 7.52 -28.10 -13.89
N PRO A 368 7.83 -27.25 -12.89
CA PRO A 368 8.01 -25.81 -13.13
C PRO A 368 9.13 -25.56 -14.13
N VAL A 369 9.00 -24.47 -14.89
CA VAL A 369 10.08 -24.00 -15.75
C VAL A 369 11.28 -23.62 -14.88
N PRO A 370 12.49 -24.13 -15.13
CA PRO A 370 13.67 -23.75 -14.37
C PRO A 370 13.87 -22.23 -14.41
N ILE A 371 14.06 -21.62 -13.24
CA ILE A 371 14.37 -20.19 -13.16
C ILE A 371 15.87 -20.02 -13.46
N GLU A 372 16.18 -19.34 -14.56
CA GLU A 372 17.56 -18.99 -14.88
C GLU A 372 18.11 -17.99 -13.84
N LYS A 373 19.24 -18.36 -13.24
CA LYS A 373 19.99 -17.47 -12.35
C LYS A 373 20.84 -16.51 -13.16
N LYS A 374 20.91 -15.28 -12.68
CA LYS A 374 21.74 -14.24 -13.26
C LYS A 374 23.21 -14.62 -13.15
N GLN A 375 23.91 -14.58 -14.27
CA GLN A 375 25.36 -14.75 -14.28
C GLN A 375 26.01 -13.45 -13.83
N VAL A 376 26.61 -13.47 -12.63
CA VAL A 376 27.24 -12.30 -12.03
C VAL A 376 28.73 -12.33 -12.30
N SER A 377 29.23 -11.35 -13.07
CA SER A 377 30.68 -11.17 -13.32
C SER A 377 31.43 -10.87 -12.03
N SER A 378 32.68 -11.30 -11.91
CA SER A 378 33.56 -10.94 -10.79
C SER A 378 34.09 -9.50 -10.88
N GLU A 379 34.07 -8.90 -12.08
CA GLU A 379 34.52 -7.52 -12.33
C GLU A 379 33.52 -6.47 -11.83
N ALA A 380 33.96 -5.23 -11.66
CA ALA A 380 33.10 -4.12 -11.29
C ALA A 380 31.98 -3.93 -12.33
N VAL A 381 30.72 -4.04 -11.87
CA VAL A 381 29.53 -3.94 -12.73
C VAL A 381 28.46 -3.10 -12.03
N PRO A 382 27.52 -2.49 -12.78
CA PRO A 382 26.37 -1.80 -12.21
C PRO A 382 25.52 -2.73 -11.34
N MET A 383 24.84 -2.18 -10.33
CA MET A 383 23.97 -2.97 -9.42
C MET A 383 22.90 -3.76 -10.18
N MET A 384 22.38 -3.22 -11.28
CA MET A 384 21.40 -3.90 -12.13
C MET A 384 21.96 -5.15 -12.82
N ALA A 385 23.28 -5.37 -12.86
CA ALA A 385 23.89 -6.60 -13.36
C ALA A 385 24.03 -7.68 -12.28
N ILE A 386 23.85 -7.32 -11.00
CA ILE A 386 23.97 -8.21 -9.84
C ILE A 386 22.59 -8.52 -9.25
N ALA A 387 21.76 -7.50 -9.01
CA ALA A 387 20.43 -7.64 -8.43
C ALA A 387 19.49 -8.37 -9.40
N LYS A 388 18.66 -9.26 -8.84
CA LYS A 388 17.57 -9.94 -9.55
C LYS A 388 16.33 -9.06 -9.63
N VAL A 389 15.99 -8.42 -8.52
CA VAL A 389 14.84 -7.51 -8.40
C VAL A 389 15.28 -6.25 -7.68
N VAL A 390 14.88 -5.10 -8.21
CA VAL A 390 14.89 -3.82 -7.53
C VAL A 390 13.49 -3.25 -7.66
N ARG A 391 12.82 -2.99 -6.54
CA ARG A 391 11.45 -2.45 -6.54
C ARG A 391 11.26 -1.45 -5.43
N SER A 392 10.38 -0.48 -5.66
CA SER A 392 9.82 0.36 -4.60
C SER A 392 8.46 -0.16 -4.18
N LYS A 393 8.05 0.13 -2.94
CA LYS A 393 6.74 -0.20 -2.40
C LYS A 393 6.32 0.83 -1.37
N ASN A 394 5.05 1.21 -1.39
CA ASN A 394 4.44 1.92 -0.27
C ASN A 394 4.49 1.04 0.98
N SER A 395 4.86 1.64 2.10
CA SER A 395 4.96 0.98 3.40
C SER A 395 4.12 1.70 4.44
N GLY A 396 3.09 2.41 3.99
CA GLY A 396 2.28 3.33 4.79
C GLY A 396 1.97 4.56 3.95
N PRO A 397 1.14 5.49 4.45
CA PRO A 397 0.73 6.68 3.71
C PRO A 397 1.85 7.70 3.50
N PHE A 398 2.92 7.63 4.30
CA PHE A 398 4.01 8.63 4.32
C PHE A 398 5.40 8.02 4.11
N GLU A 399 5.48 6.72 3.80
CA GLU A 399 6.73 5.96 3.87
C GLU A 399 6.88 5.04 2.66
N LEU A 400 8.03 5.14 1.98
CA LEU A 400 8.40 4.29 0.85
C LEU A 400 9.53 3.34 1.25
N THR A 401 9.45 2.10 0.78
CA THR A 401 10.51 1.10 0.91
C THR A 401 11.07 0.73 -0.46
N LEU A 402 12.38 0.46 -0.53
CA LEU A 402 13.12 -0.06 -1.67
C LEU A 402 13.66 -1.44 -1.31
N ASP A 403 13.24 -2.46 -2.06
CA ASP A 403 13.70 -3.84 -1.91
C ASP A 403 14.70 -4.18 -3.02
N ILE A 404 15.83 -4.76 -2.65
CA ILE A 404 16.85 -5.29 -3.55
C ILE A 404 17.06 -6.78 -3.23
N MET A 405 16.76 -7.64 -4.20
CA MET A 405 16.82 -9.10 -4.06
C MET A 405 17.86 -9.69 -5.00
N PHE A 406 18.54 -10.76 -4.57
CA PHE A 406 19.63 -11.41 -5.30
C PHE A 406 19.31 -12.91 -5.53
N ASP A 407 19.81 -13.49 -6.63
CA ASP A 407 19.61 -14.92 -6.95
C ASP A 407 20.43 -15.85 -6.03
N ASP A 408 21.47 -15.32 -5.39
CA ASP A 408 22.34 -16.05 -4.48
C ASP A 408 22.98 -15.15 -3.41
N ARG A 409 23.47 -15.82 -2.36
CA ARG A 409 24.09 -15.19 -1.21
C ARG A 409 25.44 -14.53 -1.49
N PRO A 410 26.37 -15.13 -2.28
CA PRO A 410 27.60 -14.45 -2.67
C PRO A 410 27.36 -13.08 -3.33
N SER A 411 26.36 -12.98 -4.20
CA SER A 411 25.98 -11.72 -4.85
C SER A 411 25.50 -10.67 -3.85
N PHE A 412 24.66 -11.08 -2.88
CA PHE A 412 24.22 -10.22 -1.79
C PHE A 412 25.41 -9.72 -0.94
N GLU A 413 26.28 -10.63 -0.47
CA GLU A 413 27.42 -10.28 0.39
C GLU A 413 28.43 -9.39 -0.37
N ARG A 414 28.56 -9.56 -1.69
CA ARG A 414 29.36 -8.67 -2.54
C ARG A 414 28.82 -7.24 -2.54
N VAL A 415 27.52 -7.04 -2.76
CA VAL A 415 26.92 -5.70 -2.75
C VAL A 415 26.99 -5.08 -1.35
N LYS A 416 26.75 -5.89 -0.32
CA LYS A 416 26.86 -5.46 1.08
C LYS A 416 28.29 -5.01 1.43
N SER A 417 29.30 -5.78 1.04
CA SER A 417 30.71 -5.46 1.32
C SER A 417 31.27 -4.33 0.47
N ALA A 418 30.64 -4.01 -0.67
CA ALA A 418 31.01 -2.84 -1.46
C ALA A 418 30.68 -1.50 -0.76
N ASP A 419 29.81 -1.52 0.27
CA ASP A 419 29.44 -0.35 1.08
C ASP A 419 28.97 0.87 0.24
N LEU A 420 28.25 0.59 -0.85
CA LEU A 420 27.75 1.64 -1.76
C LEU A 420 26.33 2.10 -1.41
N LEU A 421 25.58 1.34 -0.62
CA LEU A 421 24.20 1.64 -0.25
C LEU A 421 24.12 2.26 1.16
N THR A 422 24.98 3.27 1.40
CA THR A 422 25.04 4.03 2.65
C THR A 422 23.97 5.11 2.71
N ASN A 423 23.66 5.61 3.91
CA ASN A 423 22.74 6.75 4.07
C ASN A 423 23.18 7.96 3.23
N ASP A 424 24.47 8.26 3.15
CA ASP A 424 24.99 9.36 2.33
C ASP A 424 24.70 9.16 0.84
N THR A 425 24.79 7.93 0.34
CA THR A 425 24.42 7.64 -1.05
C THR A 425 22.94 7.87 -1.28
N ILE A 426 22.08 7.49 -0.34
CA ILE A 426 20.62 7.68 -0.45
C ILE A 426 20.24 9.15 -0.38
N LYS A 427 20.80 9.90 0.57
CA LYS A 427 20.62 11.36 0.65
C LYS A 427 20.97 12.04 -0.66
N ARG A 428 22.09 11.64 -1.28
CA ARG A 428 22.53 12.20 -2.57
C ARG A 428 21.60 11.81 -3.72
N LEU A 429 21.17 10.55 -3.80
CA LEU A 429 20.36 10.05 -4.91
C LEU A 429 18.91 10.56 -4.87
N TYR A 430 18.35 10.68 -3.67
CA TYR A 430 16.94 11.06 -3.47
C TYR A 430 16.77 12.49 -2.96
N GLN A 431 17.86 13.23 -2.76
CA GLN A 431 17.86 14.60 -2.22
C GLN A 431 17.13 14.74 -0.88
N VAL A 432 17.32 13.77 0.02
CA VAL A 432 16.69 13.70 1.35
C VAL A 432 17.71 13.92 2.48
N GLY A 433 17.22 14.21 3.69
CA GLY A 433 18.01 14.35 4.90
C GLY A 433 18.15 13.05 5.71
N ASP A 434 18.94 13.10 6.79
CA ASP A 434 19.11 11.94 7.68
C ASP A 434 17.81 11.56 8.42
N ALA A 435 16.96 12.54 8.74
CA ALA A 435 15.67 12.31 9.41
C ALA A 435 14.66 11.57 8.52
N ASP A 436 14.80 11.68 7.20
CA ASP A 436 13.94 11.02 6.22
C ASP A 436 14.31 9.53 6.05
N ILE A 437 15.51 9.10 6.46
CA ILE A 437 15.95 7.71 6.32
C ILE A 437 15.65 6.95 7.60
N LEU A 438 14.51 6.26 7.60
CA LEU A 438 14.01 5.53 8.78
C LEU A 438 14.84 4.26 9.08
N VAL A 439 15.16 3.49 8.04
CA VAL A 439 15.89 2.22 8.16
C VAL A 439 16.73 1.98 6.91
N ASN A 440 17.99 1.61 7.09
CA ASN A 440 18.85 1.09 6.05
C ASN A 440 19.52 -0.22 6.52
N ILE A 441 18.96 -1.35 6.08
CA ILE A 441 19.39 -2.67 6.58
C ILE A 441 20.70 -3.12 5.92
N ILE A 442 21.00 -2.62 4.71
CA ILE A 442 22.17 -3.05 3.92
C ILE A 442 23.48 -2.61 4.57
N GLY A 443 23.53 -1.36 5.08
CA GLY A 443 24.69 -0.84 5.80
C GLY A 443 24.82 -1.34 7.26
N SER A 444 23.80 -1.99 7.82
CA SER A 444 23.70 -2.25 9.27
C SER A 444 24.38 -3.53 9.79
N GLY A 445 25.17 -4.23 8.96
CA GLY A 445 25.89 -5.43 9.38
C GLY A 445 25.03 -6.69 9.66
N ARG A 446 23.71 -6.57 9.88
CA ARG A 446 22.81 -7.72 10.13
C ARG A 446 22.46 -8.44 8.81
N ARG A 447 22.38 -9.78 8.83
CA ARG A 447 22.12 -10.66 7.66
C ARG A 447 20.62 -10.81 7.39
N LYS A 448 20.24 -10.79 6.10
CA LYS A 448 19.65 -11.88 5.29
C LYS A 448 19.62 -11.41 3.83
N ASP A 449 19.41 -12.30 2.87
CA ASP A 449 19.59 -12.12 1.40
C ASP A 449 18.64 -11.10 0.72
N LEU A 450 18.09 -10.16 1.50
CA LEU A 450 17.33 -8.98 1.07
C LEU A 450 18.01 -7.72 1.60
N GLY A 451 18.26 -6.77 0.71
CA GLY A 451 18.55 -5.40 1.08
C GLY A 451 17.26 -4.58 1.09
N THR A 452 16.99 -3.91 2.21
CA THR A 452 15.85 -3.00 2.33
C THR A 452 16.31 -1.63 2.81
N LEU A 453 15.87 -0.61 2.09
CA LEU A 453 16.06 0.80 2.40
C LEU A 453 14.70 1.48 2.50
N ARG A 454 14.50 2.36 3.49
CA ARG A 454 13.24 3.07 3.69
C ARG A 454 13.45 4.58 3.81
N ILE A 455 12.62 5.33 3.10
CA ILE A 455 12.57 6.80 3.11
C ILE A 455 11.15 7.20 3.56
N GLY A 456 11.04 7.98 4.63
CA GLY A 456 9.80 8.60 5.11
C GLY A 456 9.77 10.09 4.79
N GLN A 457 8.58 10.66 4.67
CA GLN A 457 8.35 12.11 4.74
C GLN A 457 7.60 12.43 6.03
N GLU A 458 8.00 13.50 6.74
CA GLU A 458 7.21 14.01 7.87
C GLU A 458 5.82 14.45 7.38
N ALA A 459 4.78 13.93 8.04
CA ALA A 459 3.43 14.44 7.86
C ALA A 459 3.33 15.80 8.58
N GLU A 460 3.09 16.89 7.85
CA GLU A 460 2.63 18.15 8.45
C GLU A 460 1.23 17.94 9.04
N ALA A 461 1.18 17.41 10.26
CA ALA A 461 0.00 17.49 11.10
C ALA A 461 0.01 18.89 11.75
N GLU A 462 -0.72 19.84 11.16
CA GLU A 462 -0.97 21.12 11.81
C GLU A 462 -1.68 20.89 13.16
N SER A 463 -0.92 21.00 14.25
CA SER A 463 -1.50 21.20 15.57
C SER A 463 -1.93 22.65 15.68
N GLU A 464 -3.23 22.91 15.88
CA GLU A 464 -3.69 24.20 16.40
C GLU A 464 -2.96 24.48 17.72
N LYS A 465 -2.00 25.41 17.69
CA LYS A 465 -1.26 25.86 18.87
C LYS A 465 -2.15 26.78 19.69
N ASP A 466 -2.94 26.22 20.59
CA ASP A 466 -3.39 26.97 21.76
C ASP A 466 -2.21 27.12 22.72
N GLY A 467 -1.93 28.37 23.09
CA GLY A 467 -0.74 28.79 23.82
C GLY A 467 -0.58 28.11 25.18
N ALA A 468 0.39 27.20 25.28
CA ALA A 468 1.04 26.84 26.53
C ALA A 468 2.54 26.61 26.26
N THR A 469 3.35 27.24 27.10
CA THR A 469 4.81 27.37 27.04
C THR A 469 5.57 26.05 26.86
N SER A 470 6.58 26.12 26.00
CA SER A 470 7.56 25.08 25.67
C SER A 470 8.35 24.56 26.88
N ASN A 471 8.31 23.24 27.10
CA ASN A 471 9.41 22.50 27.70
C ASN A 471 9.85 21.41 26.70
N GLY A 472 11.13 21.42 26.36
CA GLY A 472 11.71 20.61 25.30
C GLY A 472 11.52 19.10 25.51
N ALA A 473 10.89 18.45 24.53
CA ALA A 473 10.89 17.01 24.38
C ALA A 473 11.82 16.64 23.23
N GLN A 474 12.89 15.88 23.53
CA GLN A 474 13.71 15.23 22.50
C GLN A 474 12.87 14.17 21.75
N PRO A 475 13.10 13.95 20.44
CA PRO A 475 12.47 12.86 19.72
C PRO A 475 12.92 11.53 20.32
N ARG A 476 11.99 10.78 20.93
CA ARG A 476 12.29 9.45 21.46
C ARG A 476 12.41 8.46 20.30
N ARG A 477 13.52 7.72 20.28
CA ARG A 477 13.77 6.59 19.37
C ARG A 477 12.64 5.57 19.45
N SER A 478 12.47 4.82 18.36
CA SER A 478 11.64 3.62 18.33
C SER A 478 11.88 2.76 19.58
N PRO A 479 10.84 2.22 20.25
CA PRO A 479 10.99 1.35 21.43
C PRO A 479 11.83 0.09 21.18
N TRP A 480 12.25 -0.16 19.93
CA TRP A 480 12.87 -1.39 19.48
C TRP A 480 14.34 -1.23 19.05
N ASP A 481 14.96 -0.07 19.35
CA ASP A 481 16.37 0.22 19.09
C ASP A 481 17.33 -0.24 20.21
N GLU A 482 16.88 -1.11 21.12
CA GLU A 482 17.74 -1.63 22.19
C GLU A 482 18.37 -2.97 21.80
N GLY A 483 19.58 -2.86 21.26
CA GLY A 483 20.49 -3.96 21.01
C GLY A 483 21.94 -3.49 21.06
N LYS A 484 22.31 -2.75 22.11
CA LYS A 484 23.70 -2.52 22.49
C LYS A 484 23.94 -3.17 23.85
N CYS A 485 24.34 -4.43 23.85
CA CYS A 485 25.19 -4.91 24.94
C CYS A 485 26.51 -4.14 24.81
N HIS A 486 26.71 -3.17 25.70
CA HIS A 486 28.05 -2.61 25.92
C HIS A 486 28.80 -3.60 26.81
N ASP A 487 29.60 -4.48 26.20
CA ASP A 487 30.76 -5.04 26.89
C ASP A 487 31.79 -3.92 27.04
N SER A 488 31.87 -3.35 28.23
CA SER A 488 33.03 -2.59 28.67
C SER A 488 33.59 -3.26 29.91
N ALA A 489 34.62 -4.08 29.69
CA ALA A 489 35.61 -4.34 30.69
C ALA A 489 36.31 -3.01 30.99
N ASP A 490 36.20 -2.53 32.23
CA ASP A 490 37.27 -1.77 32.87
C ASP A 490 37.12 -1.89 34.39
N GLN A 491 38.11 -2.54 34.98
CA GLN A 491 38.43 -2.46 36.40
C GLN A 491 38.88 -1.04 36.72
N GLN A 492 38.29 -0.38 37.71
CA GLN A 492 39.07 0.23 38.78
C GLN A 492 38.21 0.70 39.96
N ASP A 493 38.74 0.39 41.15
CA ASP A 493 38.35 0.88 42.47
C ASP A 493 38.01 2.37 42.51
N CYS A 494 36.98 2.72 43.28
CA CYS A 494 37.15 3.63 44.42
C CYS A 494 35.94 3.59 45.35
N SER A 495 36.27 3.44 46.62
CA SER A 495 35.46 3.39 47.83
C SER A 495 34.78 4.70 48.22
N ASP A 496 33.74 4.56 49.06
CA ASP A 496 33.25 5.51 50.08
C ASP A 496 32.70 6.87 49.62
N HIS A 497 31.36 7.00 49.56
CA HIS A 497 30.52 7.67 50.58
C HIS A 497 29.04 7.69 50.20
#